data_AF-A0A4R4U4Y1-F1
#
_entry.id   AF-A0A4R4U4Y1-F1
#
_cell.length_a   1.000
_cell.length_b   1.000
_cell.length_c   1.000
_cell.angle_alpha   90.00
_cell.angle_beta   90.00
_cell.angle_gamma   90.00
#
_symmetry.space_group_name_H-M   'P 1'
#
loop_
_entity.id
_entity.type
_entity.pdbx_description
1 polymer ?
#
loop_
_entity_poly.entity_id
_entity_poly.type
_entity_poly.pdbx_seq_one_letter_code
_entity_poly.pdbx_strand_id
1 'polypeptide(L)'
;MRAAGRHKVTAQAWPANRFSGRKLAKGTLRSYESHIRLYLRPHLGHLPLDRLRGVHISAMFDAIDADNEFIRAARRSGDPDQRAKVKGRRIVGPATKQRIRATLRSALSKAIKAERLISVNPAAFVELESGKRPKARMWTDANVAAWRENRFRRATVAMELRAARERRDASTAARLVV
;
A
#
# COMPACT_ATOMS: atom_id res chain seq x y z
N MET A 1 -22.67 40.07 -16.16
CA MET A 1 -22.19 39.28 -15.00
C MET A 1 -21.37 38.09 -15.52
N ARG A 2 -20.04 38.14 -15.44
CA ARG A 2 -19.16 37.06 -15.93
C ARG A 2 -19.01 35.99 -14.84
N ALA A 3 -19.49 34.78 -15.11
CA ALA A 3 -19.17 33.60 -14.32
C ALA A 3 -17.70 33.21 -14.60
N ALA A 4 -16.79 33.63 -13.72
CA ALA A 4 -15.41 33.19 -13.76
C ALA A 4 -15.35 31.67 -13.57
N GLY A 5 -14.74 30.97 -14.53
CA GLY A 5 -14.61 29.52 -14.54
C GLY A 5 -13.95 29.01 -13.27
N ARG A 6 -14.75 28.35 -12.41
CA ARG A 6 -14.29 27.66 -11.21
C ARG A 6 -13.21 26.66 -11.62
N HIS A 7 -11.99 26.86 -11.10
CA HIS A 7 -10.80 26.07 -11.40
C HIS A 7 -11.08 24.57 -11.20
N LYS A 8 -11.35 23.84 -12.28
CA LYS A 8 -11.51 22.38 -12.28
C LYS A 8 -10.14 21.69 -12.21
N VAL A 9 -9.37 21.97 -11.17
CA VAL A 9 -8.18 21.15 -10.88
C VAL A 9 -8.70 19.85 -10.27
N THR A 10 -8.74 18.80 -11.08
CA THR A 10 -9.06 17.45 -10.62
C THR A 10 -7.89 16.90 -9.79
N ALA A 11 -8.20 16.05 -8.82
CA ALA A 11 -7.16 15.35 -8.06
C ALA A 11 -6.30 14.40 -8.94
N GLN A 12 -6.63 14.18 -10.22
CA GLN A 12 -5.79 13.46 -11.18
C GLN A 12 -4.57 14.27 -11.64
N ALA A 13 -4.73 15.59 -11.87
CA ALA A 13 -3.64 16.46 -12.33
C ALA A 13 -2.70 16.89 -11.18
N TRP A 14 -3.19 16.77 -9.95
CA TRP A 14 -2.72 17.58 -8.83
C TRP A 14 -1.60 16.95 -7.94
N PRO A 15 -1.52 15.61 -7.74
CA PRO A 15 -0.45 15.02 -6.93
C PRO A 15 0.91 14.95 -7.64
N ALA A 16 0.93 14.85 -8.98
CA ALA A 16 2.16 14.59 -9.75
C ALA A 16 3.13 15.79 -9.76
N ASN A 17 2.63 17.01 -9.93
CA ASN A 17 3.47 18.21 -10.06
C ASN A 17 3.87 18.84 -8.70
N ARG A 18 3.47 18.27 -7.55
CA ARG A 18 3.57 19.01 -6.27
C ARG A 18 4.75 18.64 -5.38
N PHE A 19 5.49 17.59 -5.74
CA PHE A 19 6.82 17.33 -5.18
C PHE A 19 7.95 17.96 -6.00
N SER A 20 7.65 18.56 -7.16
CA SER A 20 8.62 19.36 -7.90
C SER A 20 9.10 20.54 -7.02
N GLY A 21 10.42 20.75 -7.00
CA GLY A 21 11.07 21.79 -6.19
C GLY A 21 11.39 21.44 -4.73
N ARG A 22 10.94 20.29 -4.19
CA ARG A 22 11.39 19.82 -2.86
C ARG A 22 12.63 18.93 -3.00
N LYS A 23 13.69 19.22 -2.24
CA LYS A 23 14.82 18.31 -2.03
C LYS A 23 14.36 17.12 -1.16
N LEU A 24 13.69 16.14 -1.76
CA LEU A 24 13.27 14.90 -1.11
C LEU A 24 14.29 13.80 -1.34
N ALA A 25 14.55 13.00 -0.31
CA ALA A 25 15.27 11.75 -0.48
C ALA A 25 14.53 10.82 -1.48
N LYS A 26 15.29 10.12 -2.33
CA LYS A 26 14.75 9.22 -3.38
C LYS A 26 13.74 8.20 -2.84
N GLY A 27 13.98 7.65 -1.64
CA GLY A 27 13.08 6.68 -0.99
C GLY A 27 11.73 7.28 -0.59
N THR A 28 11.71 8.53 -0.15
CA THR A 28 10.48 9.26 0.20
C THR A 28 9.66 9.54 -1.06
N LEU A 29 10.31 9.98 -2.13
CA LEU A 29 9.64 10.23 -3.42
C LEU A 29 8.99 8.95 -3.95
N ARG A 30 9.72 7.83 -3.96
CA ARG A 30 9.20 6.51 -4.38
C ARG A 30 7.97 6.09 -3.57
N SER A 31 7.99 6.33 -2.26
CA SER A 31 6.87 6.01 -1.38
C SER A 31 5.64 6.87 -1.69
N TYR A 32 5.84 8.17 -1.90
CA TYR A 32 4.76 9.09 -2.26
C TYR A 32 4.15 8.77 -3.63
N GLU A 33 4.99 8.52 -4.63
CA GLU A 33 4.55 8.10 -5.96
C GLU A 33 3.72 6.80 -5.88
N SER A 34 4.17 5.84 -5.07
CA SER A 34 3.44 4.60 -4.84
C SER A 34 2.07 4.86 -4.19
N HIS A 35 2.00 5.74 -3.18
CA HIS A 35 0.71 6.09 -2.56
C HIS A 35 -0.24 6.76 -3.55
N ILE A 36 0.28 7.69 -4.36
CA ILE A 36 -0.50 8.39 -5.38
C ILE A 36 -1.04 7.42 -6.42
N ARG A 37 -0.15 6.60 -7.01
CA ARG A 37 -0.50 5.71 -8.11
C ARG A 37 -1.47 4.61 -7.68
N LEU A 38 -1.26 4.04 -6.49
CA LEU A 38 -2.00 2.86 -6.06
C LEU A 38 -3.31 3.18 -5.32
N TYR A 39 -3.38 4.31 -4.61
CA TYR A 39 -4.52 4.60 -3.74
C TYR A 39 -5.17 5.96 -4.04
N LEU A 40 -4.39 7.05 -4.06
CA LEU A 40 -5.01 8.37 -4.17
C LEU A 40 -5.62 8.62 -5.56
N ARG A 41 -4.91 8.32 -6.64
CA ARG A 41 -5.39 8.56 -8.01
C ARG A 41 -6.58 7.68 -8.37
N PRO A 42 -6.60 6.37 -8.08
CA PRO A 42 -7.75 5.52 -8.37
C PRO A 42 -9.02 5.96 -7.64
N HIS A 43 -8.92 6.29 -6.35
CA HIS A 43 -10.12 6.56 -5.53
C HIS A 43 -10.54 8.03 -5.49
N LEU A 44 -9.60 8.97 -5.52
CA LEU A 44 -9.89 10.39 -5.33
C LEU A 44 -9.65 11.21 -6.59
N GLY A 45 -8.88 10.70 -7.54
CA GLY A 45 -8.37 11.47 -8.68
C GLY A 45 -9.45 12.09 -9.57
N HIS A 46 -10.62 11.46 -9.66
CA HIS A 46 -11.74 11.96 -10.46
C HIS A 46 -12.51 13.11 -9.79
N LEU A 47 -12.29 13.35 -8.50
CA LEU A 47 -12.96 14.41 -7.76
C LEU A 47 -12.24 15.75 -7.95
N PRO A 48 -13.00 16.85 -8.14
CA PRO A 48 -12.41 18.18 -8.07
C PRO A 48 -12.06 18.52 -6.61
N LEU A 49 -11.00 19.28 -6.43
CA LEU A 49 -10.42 19.55 -5.10
C LEU A 49 -11.36 20.29 -4.15
N ASP A 50 -12.18 21.17 -4.68
CA ASP A 50 -13.21 21.94 -3.95
C ASP A 50 -14.33 21.03 -3.39
N ARG A 51 -14.58 19.87 -4.01
CA ARG A 51 -15.56 18.88 -3.56
C ARG A 51 -14.95 17.74 -2.75
N LEU A 52 -13.62 17.71 -2.56
CA LEU A 52 -13.00 16.69 -1.75
C LEU A 52 -13.38 16.89 -0.28
N ARG A 53 -14.07 15.93 0.31
CA ARG A 53 -14.52 15.92 1.71
C ARG A 53 -13.96 14.72 2.45
N GLY A 54 -14.01 14.75 3.78
CA GLY A 54 -13.58 13.64 4.64
C GLY A 54 -14.25 12.32 4.27
N VAL A 55 -15.54 12.35 3.91
CA VAL A 55 -16.30 11.15 3.48
C VAL A 55 -15.68 10.42 2.29
N HIS A 56 -15.12 11.14 1.31
CA HIS A 56 -14.45 10.51 0.16
C HIS A 56 -13.14 9.84 0.56
N ILE A 57 -12.43 10.42 1.54
CA ILE A 57 -11.17 9.88 2.04
C ILE A 57 -11.45 8.65 2.92
N SER A 58 -12.50 8.68 3.75
CA SER A 58 -12.96 7.50 4.48
C SER A 58 -13.35 6.38 3.52
N ALA A 59 -14.17 6.66 2.50
CA ALA A 59 -14.56 5.69 1.49
C ALA A 59 -13.36 5.06 0.76
N MET A 60 -12.29 5.83 0.51
CA MET A 60 -11.03 5.28 -0.02
C MET A 60 -10.40 4.28 0.96
N PHE A 61 -10.36 4.57 2.26
CA PHE A 61 -9.81 3.64 3.25
C PHE A 61 -10.70 2.41 3.46
N ASP A 62 -12.02 2.55 3.35
CA ASP A 62 -12.97 1.43 3.39
C ASP A 62 -12.76 0.51 2.18
N ALA A 63 -12.53 1.07 0.99
CA ALA A 63 -12.19 0.30 -0.21
C ALA A 63 -10.86 -0.46 -0.03
N ILE A 64 -9.86 0.15 0.62
CA ILE A 64 -8.60 -0.52 0.96
C ILE A 64 -8.84 -1.67 1.94
N ASP A 65 -9.79 -1.55 2.87
CA ASP A 65 -10.13 -2.64 3.79
C ASP A 65 -10.87 -3.78 3.12
N ALA A 66 -11.81 -3.49 2.22
CA ALA A 66 -12.45 -4.50 1.39
C ALA A 66 -11.42 -5.26 0.54
N ASP A 67 -10.47 -4.55 -0.07
CA ASP A 67 -9.34 -5.15 -0.80
C ASP A 67 -8.47 -6.04 0.10
N ASN A 68 -8.18 -5.58 1.32
CA ASN A 68 -7.43 -6.36 2.30
C ASN A 68 -8.18 -7.64 2.69
N GLU A 69 -9.49 -7.56 2.85
CA GLU A 69 -10.34 -8.72 3.16
C GLU A 69 -10.35 -9.72 2.01
N PHE A 70 -10.51 -9.25 0.77
CA PHE A 70 -10.39 -10.08 -0.43
C PHE A 70 -9.04 -10.82 -0.47
N ILE A 71 -7.94 -10.11 -0.21
CA ILE A 71 -6.59 -10.71 -0.16
C ILE A 71 -6.50 -11.77 0.95
N ARG A 72 -7.09 -11.51 2.13
CA ARG A 72 -7.09 -12.50 3.23
C ARG A 72 -7.93 -13.72 2.88
N ALA A 73 -9.12 -13.53 2.32
CA ALA A 73 -10.02 -14.61 1.91
C ALA A 73 -9.36 -15.50 0.86
N ALA A 74 -8.82 -14.91 -0.20
CA ALA A 74 -8.10 -15.64 -1.25
C ALA A 74 -6.91 -16.44 -0.70
N ARG A 75 -6.16 -15.88 0.27
CA ARG A 75 -5.05 -16.60 0.93
C ARG A 75 -5.50 -17.75 1.82
N ARG A 76 -6.66 -17.65 2.46
CA ARG A 76 -7.22 -18.70 3.33
C ARG A 76 -7.95 -19.80 2.56
N SER A 77 -8.43 -19.51 1.36
CA SER A 77 -9.30 -20.41 0.58
C SER A 77 -8.69 -21.79 0.25
N GLY A 78 -7.37 -21.93 0.27
CA GLY A 78 -6.68 -23.16 -0.14
C GLY A 78 -6.66 -23.39 -1.65
N ASP A 79 -7.59 -22.77 -2.40
CA ASP A 79 -7.68 -22.82 -3.86
C ASP A 79 -6.45 -22.14 -4.53
N PRO A 80 -5.66 -22.89 -5.32
CA PRO A 80 -4.52 -22.37 -6.06
C PRO A 80 -4.87 -21.18 -6.97
N ASP A 81 -6.04 -21.17 -7.60
CA ASP A 81 -6.44 -20.12 -8.54
C ASP A 81 -6.76 -18.81 -7.81
N GLN A 82 -7.40 -18.89 -6.65
CA GLN A 82 -7.63 -17.73 -5.80
C GLN A 82 -6.32 -17.19 -5.23
N ARG A 83 -5.40 -18.07 -4.81
CA ARG A 83 -4.05 -17.66 -4.37
C ARG A 83 -3.27 -16.99 -5.50
N ALA A 84 -3.40 -17.47 -6.74
CA ALA A 84 -2.75 -16.88 -7.91
C ALA A 84 -3.24 -15.45 -8.17
N LYS A 85 -4.56 -15.19 -8.07
CA LYS A 85 -5.15 -13.84 -8.25
C LYS A 85 -4.60 -12.78 -7.30
N VAL A 86 -4.17 -13.17 -6.10
CA VAL A 86 -3.64 -12.24 -5.08
C VAL A 86 -2.13 -12.33 -4.90
N LYS A 87 -1.44 -13.08 -5.76
CA LYS A 87 0.02 -13.23 -5.72
C LYS A 87 0.70 -11.87 -5.88
N GLY A 88 1.66 -11.57 -5.01
CA GLY A 88 2.38 -10.29 -5.01
C GLY A 88 1.63 -9.10 -4.43
N ARG A 89 0.31 -9.18 -4.21
CA ARG A 89 -0.45 -8.11 -3.52
C ARG A 89 -0.09 -8.09 -2.03
N ARG A 90 0.05 -6.90 -1.45
CA ARG A 90 0.33 -6.72 -0.01
C ARG A 90 -0.90 -6.20 0.70
N ILE A 91 -1.13 -6.69 1.93
CA ILE A 91 -2.16 -6.16 2.83
C ILE A 91 -1.67 -4.81 3.37
N VAL A 92 -2.53 -3.81 3.31
CA VAL A 92 -2.27 -2.45 3.81
C VAL A 92 -2.70 -2.35 5.27
N GLY A 93 -1.73 -2.44 6.18
CA GLY A 93 -1.99 -2.29 7.61
C GLY A 93 -2.18 -0.83 8.07
N PRO A 94 -2.58 -0.61 9.34
CA PRO A 94 -2.88 0.73 9.87
C PRO A 94 -1.73 1.73 9.73
N ALA A 95 -0.49 1.29 9.96
CA ALA A 95 0.70 2.14 9.79
C ALA A 95 0.82 2.68 8.34
N THR A 96 0.52 1.85 7.34
CA THR A 96 0.60 2.26 5.94
C THR A 96 -0.56 3.19 5.58
N LYS A 97 -1.78 2.95 6.08
CA LYS A 97 -2.90 3.89 5.92
C LYS A 97 -2.58 5.27 6.46
N GLN A 98 -1.95 5.35 7.63
CA GLN A 98 -1.46 6.61 8.20
C GLN A 98 -0.44 7.31 7.28
N ARG A 99 0.50 6.57 6.68
CA ARG A 99 1.45 7.15 5.71
C ARG A 99 0.74 7.65 4.44
N ILE A 100 -0.24 6.93 3.93
CA ILE A 100 -1.06 7.35 2.78
C ILE A 100 -1.81 8.66 3.13
N ARG A 101 -2.47 8.72 4.30
CA ARG A 101 -3.13 9.94 4.81
C ARG A 101 -2.14 11.09 4.95
N ALA A 102 -0.94 10.84 5.47
CA ALA A 102 0.09 11.86 5.62
C ALA A 102 0.57 12.41 4.27
N THR A 103 0.73 11.56 3.25
CA THR A 103 1.03 11.99 1.88
C THR A 103 -0.09 12.89 1.34
N LEU A 104 -1.35 12.48 1.45
CA LEU A 104 -2.50 13.27 1.01
C LEU A 104 -2.60 14.61 1.77
N ARG A 105 -2.45 14.59 3.10
CA ARG A 105 -2.47 15.78 3.94
C ARG A 105 -1.36 16.76 3.53
N SER A 106 -0.15 16.27 3.28
CA SER A 106 0.98 17.10 2.82
C SER A 106 0.70 17.75 1.47
N ALA A 107 0.09 17.00 0.54
CA ALA A 107 -0.33 17.52 -0.75
C ALA A 107 -1.41 18.61 -0.62
N LEU A 108 -2.45 18.37 0.20
CA LEU A 108 -3.56 19.30 0.44
C LEU A 108 -3.10 20.58 1.14
N SER A 109 -2.22 20.46 2.13
CA SER A 109 -1.63 21.63 2.78
C SER A 109 -0.82 22.50 1.81
N LYS A 110 -0.19 21.92 0.78
CA LYS A 110 0.47 22.71 -0.27
C LYS A 110 -0.54 23.44 -1.18
N ALA A 111 -1.70 22.84 -1.49
CA ALA A 111 -2.78 23.56 -2.19
C ALA A 111 -3.28 24.77 -1.45
N ILE A 112 -3.53 24.61 -0.16
CA ILE A 112 -4.02 25.71 0.67
C ILE A 112 -3.00 26.86 0.65
N LYS A 113 -1.71 26.55 0.89
CA LYS A 113 -0.66 27.57 1.03
C LYS A 113 -0.26 28.25 -0.28
N ALA A 114 -0.07 27.48 -1.36
CA ALA A 114 0.53 28.02 -2.58
C ALA A 114 -0.50 28.48 -3.61
N GLU A 115 -1.66 27.82 -3.70
CA GLU A 115 -2.63 28.06 -4.78
C GLU A 115 -4.02 28.49 -4.26
N ARG A 116 -4.24 28.49 -2.93
CA ARG A 116 -5.50 28.84 -2.26
C ARG A 116 -6.75 28.15 -2.85
N LEU A 117 -6.58 26.96 -3.44
CA LEU A 117 -7.66 26.21 -4.10
C LEU A 117 -8.70 25.63 -3.13
N ILE A 118 -8.30 25.43 -1.87
CA ILE A 118 -9.13 24.87 -0.82
C ILE A 118 -8.83 25.68 0.44
N SER A 119 -9.84 25.91 1.28
CA SER A 119 -9.68 26.65 2.55
C SER A 119 -9.29 25.73 3.71
N VAL A 120 -9.79 24.50 3.70
CA VAL A 120 -9.67 23.54 4.79
C VAL A 120 -9.09 22.23 4.27
N ASN A 121 -8.24 21.56 5.05
CA ASN A 121 -7.65 20.28 4.65
C ASN A 121 -8.55 19.11 5.09
N PRO A 122 -9.34 18.48 4.19
CA PRO A 122 -10.24 17.39 4.58
C PRO A 122 -9.51 16.17 5.16
N ALA A 123 -8.27 15.91 4.75
CA ALA A 123 -7.47 14.80 5.29
C ALA A 123 -7.05 15.02 6.74
N ALA A 124 -7.23 16.22 7.29
CA ALA A 124 -6.90 16.52 8.67
C ALA A 124 -7.88 15.91 9.68
N PHE A 125 -9.13 15.71 9.27
CA PHE A 125 -10.23 15.27 10.15
C PHE A 125 -10.53 13.78 10.03
N VAL A 126 -9.82 13.07 9.15
CA VAL A 126 -10.00 11.62 9.00
C VAL A 126 -9.27 10.91 10.12
N GLU A 127 -10.00 10.28 11.02
CA GLU A 127 -9.47 9.45 12.09
C GLU A 127 -9.19 8.05 11.56
N LEU A 128 -8.00 7.54 11.87
CA LEU A 128 -7.57 6.21 11.47
C LEU A 128 -6.85 5.58 12.66
N GLU A 129 -6.96 4.26 12.76
CA GLU A 129 -6.20 3.47 13.70
C GLU A 129 -4.69 3.75 13.58
N SER A 130 -4.04 3.90 14.74
CA SER A 130 -2.59 4.07 14.77
C SER A 130 -1.91 2.73 14.50
N GLY A 131 -0.85 2.77 13.69
CA GLY A 131 -0.03 1.59 13.45
C GLY A 131 0.83 1.24 14.66
N LYS A 132 0.77 -0.01 15.12
CA LYS A 132 1.75 -0.52 16.09
C LYS A 132 3.15 -0.52 15.47
N ARG A 133 4.12 0.06 16.18
CA ARG A 133 5.53 0.01 15.78
C ARG A 133 6.01 -1.45 15.85
N PRO A 134 6.59 -2.01 14.77
CA PRO A 134 7.16 -3.34 14.85
C PRO A 134 8.29 -3.34 15.88
N LYS A 135 8.24 -4.29 16.82
CA LYS A 135 9.35 -4.52 17.75
C LYS A 135 10.39 -5.37 17.04
N ALA A 136 11.65 -4.94 17.07
CA ALA A 136 12.73 -5.73 16.51
C ALA A 136 12.92 -6.99 17.35
N ARG A 137 12.99 -8.15 16.70
CA ARG A 137 13.39 -9.38 17.37
C ARG A 137 14.91 -9.34 17.54
N MET A 138 15.38 -9.42 18.78
CA MET A 138 16.82 -9.41 19.07
C MET A 138 17.47 -10.73 18.63
N TRP A 139 18.74 -10.67 18.22
CA TRP A 139 19.54 -11.85 17.89
C TRP A 139 20.07 -12.54 19.16
N THR A 140 19.16 -13.10 19.94
CA THR A 140 19.52 -14.00 21.05
C THR A 140 19.90 -15.37 20.49
N ASP A 141 20.68 -16.16 21.24
CA ASP A 141 21.12 -17.49 20.79
C ASP A 141 19.96 -18.41 20.41
N ALA A 142 18.88 -18.39 21.18
CA ALA A 142 17.65 -19.12 20.85
C ALA A 142 17.05 -18.69 19.50
N ASN A 143 17.06 -17.38 19.19
CA ASN A 143 16.57 -16.86 17.91
C ASN A 143 17.52 -17.21 16.77
N VAL A 144 18.84 -17.22 17.01
CA VAL A 144 19.86 -17.64 16.04
C VAL A 144 19.70 -19.13 15.72
N ALA A 145 19.54 -19.97 16.73
CA ALA A 145 19.33 -21.41 16.58
C ALA A 145 18.05 -21.70 15.78
N ALA A 146 16.94 -21.07 16.15
CA ALA A 146 15.68 -21.18 15.42
C ALA A 146 15.81 -20.70 13.96
N TRP A 147 16.57 -19.63 13.71
CA TRP A 147 16.85 -19.15 12.37
C TRP A 147 17.70 -20.13 11.55
N ARG A 148 18.75 -20.72 12.15
CA ARG A 148 19.61 -21.73 11.51
C ARG A 148 18.81 -22.98 11.16
N GLU A 149 17.99 -23.47 12.09
CA GLU A 149 17.11 -24.63 11.88
C GLU A 149 16.12 -24.40 10.74
N ASN A 150 15.43 -23.24 10.74
CA ASN A 150 14.55 -22.87 9.62
C ASN A 150 15.32 -22.81 8.29
N ARG A 151 16.53 -22.24 8.31
CA ARG A 151 17.39 -22.16 7.11
C ARG A 151 17.78 -23.55 6.62
N PHE A 152 18.14 -24.47 7.51
CA PHE A 152 18.45 -25.85 7.19
C PHE A 152 17.23 -26.55 6.55
N ARG A 153 16.07 -26.50 7.20
CA ARG A 153 14.82 -27.06 6.68
C ARG A 153 14.49 -26.58 5.27
N ARG A 154 14.61 -25.27 5.03
CA ARG A 154 14.34 -24.68 3.70
C ARG A 154 15.37 -25.12 2.66
N ALA A 155 16.64 -25.31 3.05
CA ALA A 155 17.66 -25.85 2.16
C ALA A 155 17.35 -27.30 1.77
N THR A 156 16.95 -28.14 2.73
CA THR A 156 16.53 -29.52 2.47
C THR A 156 15.35 -29.59 1.51
N VAL A 157 14.30 -28.78 1.74
CA VAL A 157 13.15 -28.71 0.81
C VAL A 157 13.57 -28.24 -0.57
N ALA A 158 14.48 -27.28 -0.68
CA ALA A 158 14.97 -26.80 -1.98
C ALA A 158 15.78 -27.87 -2.72
N MET A 159 16.59 -28.66 -2.01
CA MET A 159 17.31 -29.80 -2.57
C MET A 159 16.34 -30.88 -3.06
N GLU A 160 15.34 -31.23 -2.27
CA GLU A 160 14.35 -32.23 -2.66
C GLU A 160 13.48 -31.77 -3.83
N LEU A 161 13.10 -30.48 -3.87
CA LEU A 161 12.39 -29.89 -5.01
C LEU A 161 13.25 -29.96 -6.28
N ARG A 162 14.56 -29.72 -6.18
CA ARG A 162 15.49 -29.84 -7.30
C ARG A 162 15.56 -31.29 -7.77
N ALA A 163 15.74 -32.24 -6.86
CA ALA A 163 15.81 -33.66 -7.19
C ALA A 163 14.48 -34.18 -7.79
N ALA A 164 13.34 -33.75 -7.27
CA ALA A 164 12.01 -34.09 -7.83
C ALA A 164 11.83 -33.56 -9.26
N ARG A 165 12.33 -32.35 -9.55
CA ARG A 165 12.34 -31.80 -10.91
C ARG A 165 13.23 -32.60 -11.86
N GLU A 166 14.41 -33.01 -11.39
CA GLU A 166 15.33 -33.86 -12.16
C GLU A 166 14.70 -35.22 -12.48
N ARG A 167 13.98 -35.81 -11.52
CA ARG A 167 13.18 -37.04 -11.70
C ARG A 167 11.89 -36.87 -12.50
N ARG A 168 11.54 -35.64 -12.90
CA ARG A 168 10.25 -35.26 -13.53
C ARG A 168 9.02 -35.68 -12.71
N ASP A 169 9.14 -35.77 -11.40
CA ASP A 169 8.02 -36.05 -10.49
C ASP A 169 7.26 -34.74 -10.20
N ALA A 170 6.26 -34.47 -11.05
CA ALA A 170 5.41 -33.29 -10.95
C ALA A 170 4.60 -33.25 -9.65
N SER A 171 4.23 -34.42 -9.08
CA SER A 171 3.42 -34.51 -7.86
C SER A 171 4.22 -34.08 -6.63
N THR A 172 5.45 -34.57 -6.51
CA THR A 172 6.35 -34.19 -5.41
C THR A 172 6.81 -32.74 -5.55
N ALA A 173 7.12 -32.29 -6.77
CA ALA A 173 7.44 -30.88 -7.00
C ALA A 173 6.27 -29.94 -6.68
N ALA A 174 5.02 -30.33 -7.01
CA ALA A 174 3.84 -29.53 -6.68
C ALA A 174 3.61 -29.41 -5.17
N ARG A 175 3.81 -30.49 -4.40
CA ARG A 175 3.65 -30.48 -2.93
C ARG A 175 4.67 -29.59 -2.22
N LEU A 176 5.92 -29.53 -2.71
CA LEU A 176 7.01 -28.77 -2.06
C LEU A 176 7.00 -27.26 -2.36
N VAL A 177 6.15 -26.79 -3.28
CA VAL A 177 6.06 -25.37 -3.69
C VAL A 177 4.96 -24.60 -2.94
N VAL A 178 4.09 -25.27 -2.18
CA VAL A 178 2.91 -24.72 -1.48
C VAL A 178 3.25 -23.82 -0.30
#